data_AF-A0A6A6A7X9-F1
#
_entry.id   AF-A0A6A6A7X9-F1
#
_cell.length_a   1.000
_cell.length_b   1.000
_cell.length_c   1.000
_cell.angle_alpha   90.00
_cell.angle_beta   90.00
_cell.angle_gamma   90.00
#
_symmetry.space_group_name_H-M   'P 1'
#
loop_
_entity.id
_entity.type
_entity.pdbx_description
1 polymer ?
#
loop_
_entity_poly.entity_id
_entity_poly.type
_entity_poly.pdbx_seq_one_letter_code
_entity_poly.pdbx_strand_id
1 'polypeptide(L)'
;MVDKLSTDSTRVSVKDMGKSSVEQVVDGWLFQLEHIKTFAQLDINPVDPYQKALSIFQDFTNSVVHALKAHNHEVIELVFEGALRNIYEGLPVFNARNEYSQFLGWVKDATLKHPFRRTAKQHQWLQIVQLQKDDNPMSIASKILYAVAEIPNWQERAYDPENLVKDPEALYFLKQKNGIKTVATEAAGIDDNCTICTNTFNDTSYAPQRAPCGHVLCSSCFKKWLLESKGLYTCPLCRACVICGENDCKHHAVYQDQAPPVPLAYILDALLPEKAGVSLHGILPILYWELREETRHDRGTLAYIEAILGAHGHQLDDAWQALLARDVEEVRGKIKSVLVGKMRSEAI
;
A
#
# COMPACT_ATOMS: atom_id res chain seq x y z
N MET A 1 1.57 -24.64 -6.40
CA MET A 1 3.04 -24.72 -6.46
C MET A 1 3.52 -23.32 -6.76
N VAL A 2 3.89 -22.56 -5.71
CA VAL A 2 4.69 -21.36 -5.92
C VAL A 2 5.99 -21.88 -6.49
N ASP A 3 6.33 -21.52 -7.73
CA ASP A 3 7.67 -21.75 -8.24
C ASP A 3 8.60 -21.20 -7.17
N LYS A 4 9.30 -22.12 -6.48
CA LYS A 4 10.54 -21.77 -5.81
C LYS A 4 11.32 -21.14 -6.94
N LEU A 5 11.39 -19.81 -6.97
CA LEU A 5 12.33 -19.08 -7.80
C LEU A 5 13.60 -19.91 -7.74
N SER A 6 13.90 -20.57 -8.86
CA SER A 6 15.03 -21.47 -8.97
C SER A 6 16.24 -20.57 -8.89
N THR A 7 16.61 -20.19 -7.67
CA THR A 7 17.87 -19.59 -7.32
C THR A 7 18.89 -20.72 -7.36
N ASP A 8 18.99 -21.40 -8.49
CA ASP A 8 20.13 -22.22 -8.88
C ASP A 8 21.26 -21.30 -9.38
N SER A 9 21.31 -20.09 -8.82
CA SER A 9 22.52 -19.29 -8.79
C SER A 9 23.44 -20.02 -7.84
N THR A 10 24.33 -20.83 -8.41
CA THR A 10 25.50 -21.41 -7.75
C THR A 10 26.00 -20.44 -6.69
N ARG A 11 25.73 -20.72 -5.41
CA ARG A 11 26.20 -19.87 -4.30
C ARG A 11 27.71 -19.98 -4.28
N VAL A 12 28.38 -19.05 -4.94
CA VAL A 12 29.83 -18.92 -4.83
C VAL A 12 30.10 -18.51 -3.39
N SER A 13 30.80 -19.36 -2.63
CA SER A 13 31.18 -19.00 -1.27
C SER A 13 32.13 -17.82 -1.33
N VAL A 14 31.90 -16.80 -0.49
CA VAL A 14 32.82 -15.67 -0.33
C VAL A 14 34.24 -16.16 -0.01
N LYS A 15 34.37 -17.34 0.62
CA LYS A 15 35.64 -17.99 0.95
C LYS A 15 36.44 -18.43 -0.28
N ASP A 16 35.77 -18.69 -1.41
CA ASP A 16 36.39 -19.16 -2.65
C ASP A 16 36.75 -17.99 -3.59
N MET A 17 36.29 -16.78 -3.29
CA MET A 17 36.56 -15.59 -4.08
C MET A 17 37.90 -14.97 -3.68
N GLY A 18 38.73 -14.62 -4.66
CA GLY A 18 39.96 -13.87 -4.40
C GLY A 18 39.64 -12.50 -3.79
N LYS A 19 40.48 -12.05 -2.83
CA LYS A 19 40.30 -10.77 -2.10
C LYS A 19 39.98 -9.57 -3.01
N SER A 20 40.65 -9.47 -4.15
CA SER A 20 40.43 -8.40 -5.14
C SER A 20 39.02 -8.41 -5.75
N SER A 21 38.41 -9.59 -5.92
CA SER A 21 37.03 -9.68 -6.43
C SER A 21 36.01 -9.24 -5.38
N VAL A 22 36.28 -9.51 -4.10
CA VAL A 22 35.41 -9.09 -3.00
C VAL A 22 35.37 -7.56 -2.88
N GLU A 23 36.55 -6.93 -2.90
CA GLU A 23 36.69 -5.46 -2.84
C GLU A 23 35.94 -4.78 -4.00
N GLN A 24 36.09 -5.27 -5.24
CA GLN A 24 35.39 -4.72 -6.40
C GLN A 24 33.86 -4.73 -6.27
N VAL A 25 33.28 -5.81 -5.74
CA VAL A 25 31.83 -5.92 -5.54
C VAL A 25 31.37 -4.95 -4.44
N VAL A 26 32.11 -4.85 -3.34
CA VAL A 26 31.81 -3.93 -2.24
C VAL A 26 31.91 -2.48 -2.72
N ASP A 27 32.96 -2.12 -3.46
CA ASP A 27 33.15 -0.78 -4.02
C ASP A 27 32.02 -0.40 -4.99
N GLY A 28 31.58 -1.36 -5.83
CA GLY A 28 30.43 -1.16 -6.70
C GLY A 28 29.15 -0.85 -5.93
N TRP A 29 28.90 -1.54 -4.81
CA TRP A 29 27.77 -1.24 -3.94
C TRP A 29 27.90 0.09 -3.20
N LEU A 30 29.08 0.41 -2.67
CA LEU A 30 29.34 1.71 -2.05
C LEU A 30 29.03 2.84 -3.02
N PHE A 31 29.51 2.75 -4.27
CA PHE A 31 29.20 3.73 -5.30
C PHE A 31 27.69 3.87 -5.53
N GLN A 32 26.97 2.76 -5.71
CA GLN A 32 25.52 2.76 -5.90
C GLN A 32 24.78 3.40 -4.73
N LEU A 33 25.11 3.02 -3.49
CA LEU A 33 24.41 3.52 -2.31
C LEU A 33 24.70 5.00 -2.03
N GLU A 34 25.92 5.46 -2.28
CA GLU A 34 26.33 6.83 -1.99
C GLU A 34 25.92 7.84 -3.08
N HIS A 35 25.73 7.39 -4.32
CA HIS A 35 25.52 8.29 -5.46
C HIS A 35 24.20 8.08 -6.20
N ILE A 36 23.64 6.85 -6.17
CA ILE A 36 22.45 6.49 -6.95
C ILE A 36 21.26 6.20 -6.04
N LYS A 37 21.48 5.57 -4.89
CA LYS A 37 20.43 5.15 -3.94
C LYS A 37 20.45 6.03 -2.67
N THR A 38 20.69 7.32 -2.83
CA THR A 38 20.73 8.30 -1.72
C THR A 38 19.80 9.50 -1.94
N PHE A 39 19.40 10.13 -0.83
CA PHE A 39 18.61 11.35 -0.74
C PHE A 39 19.43 12.57 -0.25
N ALA A 40 20.76 12.49 -0.23
CA ALA A 40 21.65 13.44 0.45
C ALA A 40 21.52 14.94 0.05
N GLN A 41 20.82 15.27 -1.02
CA GLN A 41 20.64 16.64 -1.52
C GLN A 41 19.25 17.22 -1.28
N LEU A 42 18.38 16.52 -0.53
CA LEU A 42 16.99 16.93 -0.35
C LEU A 42 16.80 17.70 0.95
N ASP A 43 16.13 18.84 0.85
CA ASP A 43 15.65 19.60 2.00
C ASP A 43 14.44 18.87 2.58
N ILE A 44 14.71 17.96 3.52
CA ILE A 44 13.69 17.10 4.14
C ILE A 44 12.93 17.93 5.16
N ASN A 45 11.64 18.15 4.91
CA ASN A 45 10.74 18.72 5.90
C ASN A 45 10.36 17.65 6.95
N PRO A 46 10.81 17.76 8.21
CA PRO A 46 10.54 16.74 9.23
C PRO A 46 9.06 16.67 9.65
N VAL A 47 8.26 17.69 9.31
CA VAL A 47 6.82 17.74 9.56
C VAL A 47 6.05 16.90 8.53
N ASP A 48 6.57 16.76 7.31
CA ASP A 48 5.95 15.92 6.28
C ASP A 48 6.21 14.44 6.63
N PRO A 49 5.17 13.65 6.95
CA PRO A 49 5.35 12.27 7.39
C PRO A 49 6.00 11.38 6.32
N TYR A 50 5.85 11.71 5.03
CA TYR A 50 6.43 10.94 3.94
C TYR A 50 7.91 11.26 3.76
N GLN A 51 8.29 12.54 3.89
CA GLN A 51 9.70 12.93 3.86
C GLN A 51 10.44 12.44 5.11
N LYS A 52 9.77 12.43 6.27
CA LYS A 52 10.30 11.77 7.47
C LYS A 52 10.55 10.29 7.23
N ALA A 53 9.61 9.57 6.60
CA ALA A 53 9.80 8.16 6.26
C ALA A 53 10.96 7.93 5.27
N LEU A 54 11.14 8.84 4.30
CA LEU A 54 12.30 8.85 3.40
C LEU A 54 13.61 9.04 4.16
N SER A 55 13.68 10.02 5.08
CA SER A 55 14.85 10.24 5.93
C SER A 55 15.23 8.99 6.70
N ILE A 56 14.25 8.31 7.29
CA ILE A 56 14.49 7.09 8.04
C ILE A 56 15.04 5.97 7.13
N PHE A 57 14.51 5.83 5.93
CA PHE A 57 15.07 4.89 4.95
C PHE A 57 16.48 5.29 4.50
N GLN A 58 16.79 6.60 4.43
CA GLN A 58 18.15 7.08 4.19
C GLN A 58 19.08 6.69 5.33
N ASP A 59 18.64 6.80 6.59
CA ASP A 59 19.45 6.41 7.75
C ASP A 59 19.77 4.91 7.75
N PHE A 60 18.81 4.08 7.33
CA PHE A 60 19.08 2.67 7.05
C PHE A 60 20.17 2.51 5.98
N THR A 61 20.04 3.22 4.85
CA THR A 61 21.02 3.17 3.76
C THR A 61 22.41 3.62 4.20
N ASN A 62 22.51 4.70 4.96
CA ASN A 62 23.75 5.21 5.53
C ASN A 62 24.38 4.19 6.49
N SER A 63 23.56 3.46 7.26
CA SER A 63 24.02 2.39 8.15
C SER A 63 24.61 1.22 7.36
N VAL A 64 24.03 0.87 6.20
CA VAL A 64 24.59 -0.14 5.28
C VAL A 64 25.94 0.34 4.72
N VAL A 65 26.02 1.59 4.24
CA VAL A 65 27.26 2.18 3.73
C VAL A 65 28.35 2.17 4.80
N HIS A 66 28.03 2.58 6.03
CA HIS A 66 28.97 2.58 7.14
C HIS A 66 29.49 1.16 7.44
N ALA A 67 28.60 0.16 7.48
CA ALA A 67 28.99 -1.22 7.72
C ALA A 67 29.87 -1.80 6.61
N LEU A 68 29.59 -1.46 5.34
CA LEU A 68 30.43 -1.85 4.21
C LEU A 68 31.83 -1.21 4.27
N LYS A 69 31.92 0.09 4.58
CA LYS A 69 33.19 0.79 4.78
C LYS A 69 34.00 0.25 5.96
N ALA A 70 33.31 -0.19 7.00
CA ALA A 70 33.92 -0.84 8.16
C ALA A 70 34.30 -2.31 7.90
N HIS A 71 34.11 -2.82 6.68
CA HIS A 71 34.33 -4.21 6.29
C HIS A 71 33.61 -5.20 7.22
N ASN A 72 32.37 -4.88 7.61
CA ASN A 72 31.55 -5.78 8.43
C ASN A 72 31.26 -7.08 7.65
N HIS A 73 31.77 -8.20 8.16
CA HIS A 73 31.71 -9.50 7.48
C HIS A 73 30.26 -9.95 7.21
N GLU A 74 29.34 -9.79 8.17
CA GLU A 74 27.94 -10.20 8.02
C GLU A 74 27.25 -9.44 6.88
N VAL A 75 27.48 -8.12 6.78
CA VAL A 75 26.88 -7.31 5.70
C VAL A 75 27.50 -7.63 4.35
N ILE A 76 28.81 -7.88 4.29
CA ILE A 76 29.48 -8.30 3.05
C ILE A 76 28.92 -9.65 2.58
N GLU A 77 28.75 -10.63 3.47
CA GLU A 77 28.14 -11.92 3.12
C GLU A 77 26.76 -11.73 2.51
N LEU A 78 25.91 -10.89 3.11
CA LEU A 78 24.58 -10.55 2.59
C LEU A 78 24.61 -9.86 1.22
N VAL A 79 25.67 -9.09 0.90
CA VAL A 79 25.88 -8.53 -0.45
C VAL A 79 26.03 -9.65 -1.47
N PHE A 80 26.86 -10.66 -1.18
CA PHE A 80 27.09 -11.80 -2.09
C PHE A 80 25.88 -12.72 -2.20
N GLU A 81 25.08 -12.82 -1.14
CA GLU A 81 23.78 -13.51 -1.17
C GLU A 81 22.70 -12.73 -1.94
N GLY A 82 23.01 -11.52 -2.42
CA GLY A 82 22.10 -10.70 -3.21
C GLY A 82 21.03 -9.98 -2.38
N ALA A 83 21.18 -9.91 -1.06
CA ALA A 83 20.20 -9.27 -0.17
C ALA A 83 20.02 -7.78 -0.48
N LEU A 84 21.12 -7.05 -0.72
CA LEU A 84 21.02 -5.64 -1.12
C LEU A 84 20.38 -5.46 -2.49
N ARG A 85 20.65 -6.35 -3.43
CA ARG A 85 19.95 -6.38 -4.73
C ARG A 85 18.45 -6.56 -4.50
N ASN A 86 18.07 -7.52 -3.66
CA ASN A 86 16.68 -7.76 -3.30
C ASN A 86 16.01 -6.52 -2.68
N ILE A 87 16.72 -5.70 -1.90
CA ILE A 87 16.16 -4.47 -1.31
C ILE A 87 16.04 -3.34 -2.33
N TYR A 88 17.11 -3.04 -3.07
CA TYR A 88 17.21 -1.80 -3.87
C TYR A 88 16.78 -1.94 -5.34
N GLU A 89 16.77 -3.15 -5.88
CA GLU A 89 16.32 -3.40 -7.26
C GLU A 89 14.80 -3.32 -7.35
N GLY A 90 14.29 -2.70 -8.42
CA GLY A 90 12.85 -2.50 -8.62
C GLY A 90 12.21 -1.39 -7.76
N LEU A 91 12.98 -0.73 -6.89
CA LEU A 91 12.55 0.57 -6.36
C LEU A 91 12.50 1.59 -7.52
N PRO A 92 11.52 2.52 -7.54
CA PRO A 92 11.54 3.61 -8.51
C PRO A 92 12.87 4.37 -8.44
N VAL A 93 13.32 4.96 -9.53
CA VAL A 93 14.55 5.77 -9.55
C VAL A 93 14.29 7.07 -8.76
N PHE A 94 15.31 7.55 -8.05
CA PHE A 94 15.20 8.76 -7.22
C PHE A 94 16.49 9.59 -7.17
N ASN A 95 17.38 9.43 -8.16
CA ASN A 95 18.66 10.14 -8.19
C ASN A 95 18.60 11.49 -8.93
N ALA A 96 17.51 11.78 -9.66
CA ALA A 96 17.29 13.07 -10.29
C ALA A 96 16.20 13.91 -9.60
N ARG A 97 16.31 15.25 -9.67
CA ARG A 97 15.37 16.19 -9.04
C ARG A 97 13.91 15.99 -9.46
N ASN A 98 13.68 15.62 -10.72
CA ASN A 98 12.34 15.36 -11.24
C ASN A 98 11.76 14.01 -10.77
N GLU A 99 12.63 13.05 -10.46
CA GLU A 99 12.26 11.70 -10.00
C GLU A 99 11.90 11.68 -8.52
N TYR A 100 12.45 12.61 -7.72
CA TYR A 100 12.10 12.74 -6.31
C TYR A 100 10.59 12.86 -6.09
N SER A 101 9.91 13.68 -6.91
CA SER A 101 8.46 13.84 -6.82
C SER A 101 7.69 12.54 -7.08
N GLN A 102 8.18 11.70 -8.00
CA GLN A 102 7.59 10.40 -8.31
C GLN A 102 7.83 9.41 -7.17
N PHE A 103 9.05 9.38 -6.61
CA PHE A 103 9.37 8.53 -5.47
C PHE A 103 8.59 8.94 -4.22
N LEU A 104 8.44 10.24 -3.96
CA LEU A 104 7.61 10.75 -2.87
C LEU A 104 6.14 10.35 -3.07
N GLY A 105 5.64 10.42 -4.31
CA GLY A 105 4.31 9.90 -4.67
C GLY A 105 4.17 8.40 -4.39
N TRP A 106 5.20 7.61 -4.73
CA TRP A 106 5.26 6.18 -4.44
C TRP A 106 5.29 5.87 -2.93
N VAL A 107 6.02 6.64 -2.13
CA VAL A 107 6.05 6.52 -0.66
C VAL A 107 4.69 6.88 -0.05
N LYS A 108 4.06 7.95 -0.53
CA LYS A 108 2.72 8.35 -0.10
C LYS A 108 1.72 7.22 -0.40
N ASP A 109 1.76 6.68 -1.61
CA ASP A 109 0.93 5.57 -2.03
C ASP A 109 1.15 4.32 -1.16
N ALA A 110 2.41 3.90 -0.95
CA ALA A 110 2.75 2.77 -0.09
C ALA A 110 2.19 2.93 1.35
N THR A 111 2.36 4.13 1.91
CA THR A 111 1.97 4.45 3.29
C THR A 111 0.45 4.40 3.48
N LEU A 112 -0.29 4.97 2.53
CA LEU A 112 -1.74 5.09 2.60
C LEU A 112 -2.48 3.83 2.13
N LYS A 113 -1.83 2.97 1.34
CA LYS A 113 -2.41 1.69 0.88
C LYS A 113 -2.60 0.69 2.01
N HIS A 114 -3.70 -0.06 1.91
CA HIS A 114 -3.93 -1.26 2.70
C HIS A 114 -2.77 -2.27 2.50
N PRO A 115 -2.30 -2.99 3.54
CA PRO A 115 -1.18 -3.94 3.43
C PRO A 115 -1.30 -4.97 2.29
N PHE A 116 -2.49 -5.52 2.06
CA PHE A 116 -2.77 -6.46 0.96
C PHE A 116 -2.92 -5.83 -0.43
N ARG A 117 -2.84 -4.50 -0.55
CA ARG A 117 -2.84 -3.76 -1.82
C ARG A 117 -1.47 -3.20 -2.21
N ARG A 118 -0.48 -3.36 -1.33
CA ARG A 118 0.89 -2.91 -1.57
C ARG A 118 1.56 -3.86 -2.55
N THR A 119 2.49 -3.37 -3.35
CA THR A 119 3.44 -4.28 -4.01
C THR A 119 4.40 -4.88 -2.97
N ALA A 120 5.07 -5.98 -3.31
CA ALA A 120 6.11 -6.56 -2.45
C ALA A 120 7.17 -5.52 -2.04
N LYS A 121 7.57 -4.65 -2.96
CA LYS A 121 8.55 -3.58 -2.72
C LYS A 121 8.02 -2.48 -1.80
N GLN A 122 6.76 -2.09 -1.95
CA GLN A 122 6.13 -1.14 -1.04
C GLN A 122 6.07 -1.69 0.38
N HIS A 123 5.74 -2.98 0.53
CA HIS A 123 5.74 -3.63 1.84
C HIS A 123 7.15 -3.72 2.43
N GLN A 124 8.12 -4.26 1.68
CA GLN A 124 9.52 -4.38 2.13
C GLN A 124 10.10 -3.01 2.56
N TRP A 125 9.87 -1.97 1.77
CA TRP A 125 10.34 -0.62 2.09
C TRP A 125 9.76 -0.10 3.40
N LEU A 126 8.44 -0.25 3.62
CA LEU A 126 7.80 0.17 4.86
C LEU A 126 8.26 -0.63 6.08
N GLN A 127 8.60 -1.91 5.91
CA GLN A 127 9.18 -2.73 6.97
C GLN A 127 10.56 -2.22 7.38
N ILE A 128 11.41 -1.85 6.42
CA ILE A 128 12.71 -1.24 6.69
C ILE A 128 12.53 0.07 7.47
N VAL A 129 11.58 0.92 7.04
CA VAL A 129 11.27 2.17 7.77
C VAL A 129 10.81 1.90 9.20
N GLN A 130 9.97 0.88 9.42
CA GLN A 130 9.51 0.54 10.77
C GLN A 130 10.67 0.04 11.64
N LEU A 131 11.49 -0.89 11.13
CA LEU A 131 12.66 -1.42 11.84
C LEU A 131 13.68 -0.35 12.22
N GLN A 132 13.74 0.74 11.46
CA GLN A 132 14.65 1.85 11.68
C GLN A 132 14.07 2.97 12.56
N LYS A 133 12.73 3.09 12.66
CA LYS A 133 12.04 4.07 13.53
C LYS A 133 12.15 3.75 15.00
N ASP A 134 12.05 2.47 15.32
CA ASP A 134 12.13 2.00 16.68
C ASP A 134 13.59 2.15 17.12
N ASP A 135 13.88 2.50 18.39
CA ASP A 135 15.21 2.38 19.02
C ASP A 135 15.60 0.89 19.12
N ASN A 136 15.47 0.19 18.01
CA ASN A 136 15.55 -1.23 17.86
C ASN A 136 17.04 -1.57 17.85
N PRO A 137 17.52 -2.33 18.85
CA PRO A 137 18.93 -2.66 18.99
C PRO A 137 19.41 -3.65 17.93
N MET A 138 18.57 -4.07 16.98
CA MET A 138 18.96 -4.95 15.88
C MET A 138 20.14 -4.37 15.08
N SER A 139 21.12 -5.23 14.82
CA SER A 139 22.22 -4.91 13.91
C SER A 139 21.69 -4.64 12.50
N ILE A 140 22.46 -3.91 11.70
CA ILE A 140 22.10 -3.63 10.31
C ILE A 140 21.96 -4.92 9.49
N ALA A 141 22.79 -5.94 9.74
CA ALA A 141 22.68 -7.24 9.10
C ALA A 141 21.35 -7.94 9.43
N SER A 142 20.93 -7.93 10.70
CA SER A 142 19.63 -8.48 11.10
C SER A 142 18.45 -7.72 10.46
N LYS A 143 18.55 -6.39 10.32
CA LYS A 143 17.52 -5.59 9.63
C LYS A 143 17.41 -5.95 8.14
N ILE A 144 18.55 -6.12 7.45
CA ILE A 144 18.60 -6.57 6.05
C ILE A 144 17.93 -7.94 5.91
N LEU A 145 18.33 -8.90 6.75
CA LEU A 145 17.78 -10.26 6.73
C LEU A 145 16.27 -10.27 6.96
N TYR A 146 15.78 -9.53 7.96
CA TYR A 146 14.35 -9.41 8.22
C TYR A 146 13.60 -8.83 7.02
N ALA A 147 14.11 -7.75 6.42
CA ALA A 147 13.49 -7.12 5.27
C ALA A 147 13.40 -8.04 4.05
N VAL A 148 14.39 -8.90 3.83
CA VAL A 148 14.37 -9.90 2.75
C VAL A 148 13.41 -11.05 3.07
N ALA A 149 13.45 -11.56 4.31
CA ALA A 149 12.60 -12.67 4.75
C ALA A 149 11.11 -12.31 4.83
N GLU A 150 10.77 -11.04 4.99
CA GLU A 150 9.37 -10.61 5.12
C GLU A 150 8.61 -10.59 3.79
N ILE A 151 9.29 -10.58 2.63
CA ILE A 151 8.62 -10.67 1.32
C ILE A 151 7.80 -11.96 1.18
N PRO A 152 8.37 -13.17 1.34
CA PRO A 152 7.59 -14.40 1.20
C PRO A 152 6.45 -14.49 2.22
N ASN A 153 6.67 -14.04 3.47
CA ASN A 153 5.62 -13.99 4.50
C ASN A 153 4.47 -13.04 4.11
N TRP A 154 4.81 -11.91 3.49
CA TRP A 154 3.80 -10.99 2.95
C TRP A 154 3.06 -11.61 1.76
N GLN A 155 3.77 -12.23 0.82
CA GLN A 155 3.19 -12.87 -0.35
C GLN A 155 2.19 -13.97 0.05
N GLU A 156 2.55 -14.83 0.99
CA GLU A 156 1.67 -15.88 1.50
C GLU A 156 0.32 -15.31 1.98
N ARG A 157 0.35 -14.22 2.75
CA ARG A 157 -0.87 -13.57 3.25
C ARG A 157 -1.61 -12.77 2.18
N ALA A 158 -0.89 -12.02 1.35
CA ALA A 158 -1.47 -11.15 0.34
C ALA A 158 -2.09 -11.93 -0.82
N TYR A 159 -1.55 -13.12 -1.12
CA TYR A 159 -2.00 -14.02 -2.18
C TYR A 159 -2.87 -15.17 -1.66
N ASP A 160 -3.25 -15.13 -0.39
CA ASP A 160 -4.24 -16.03 0.15
C ASP A 160 -5.58 -15.86 -0.61
N PRO A 161 -6.20 -16.94 -1.14
CA PRO A 161 -7.43 -16.85 -1.90
C PRO A 161 -8.58 -16.15 -1.17
N GLU A 162 -8.71 -16.31 0.15
CA GLU A 162 -9.77 -15.67 0.94
C GLU A 162 -9.59 -14.15 1.02
N ASN A 163 -8.34 -13.69 1.00
CA ASN A 163 -7.98 -12.27 0.93
C ASN A 163 -8.10 -11.71 -0.50
N LEU A 164 -7.84 -12.52 -1.52
CA LEU A 164 -7.87 -12.09 -2.92
C LEU A 164 -9.28 -11.86 -3.46
N VAL A 165 -10.25 -12.68 -3.06
CA VAL A 165 -11.65 -12.55 -3.50
C VAL A 165 -12.36 -11.31 -2.95
N LYS A 166 -11.75 -10.62 -1.97
CA LYS A 166 -12.29 -9.41 -1.34
C LYS A 166 -11.42 -8.21 -1.71
N ASP A 167 -12.05 -7.09 -2.05
CA ASP A 167 -11.34 -5.82 -2.14
C ASP A 167 -11.07 -5.28 -0.73
N PRO A 168 -9.81 -4.96 -0.39
CA PRO A 168 -9.51 -4.39 0.90
C PRO A 168 -10.18 -3.02 1.09
N GLU A 169 -10.59 -2.72 2.33
CA GLU A 169 -11.28 -1.48 2.67
C GLU A 169 -10.38 -0.26 2.39
N ALA A 170 -10.89 0.68 1.59
CA ALA A 170 -10.16 1.90 1.22
C ALA A 170 -9.83 2.79 2.43
N LEU A 171 -10.66 2.71 3.48
CA LEU A 171 -10.52 3.50 4.71
C LEU A 171 -9.66 2.85 5.79
N TYR A 172 -9.00 1.72 5.50
CA TYR A 172 -8.20 0.98 6.49
C TYR A 172 -7.20 1.85 7.24
N PHE A 173 -6.51 2.74 6.51
CA PHE A 173 -5.49 3.61 7.11
C PHE A 173 -6.07 4.56 8.17
N LEU A 174 -7.34 4.94 8.08
CA LEU A 174 -8.01 5.85 9.01
C LEU A 174 -8.51 5.16 10.28
N LYS A 175 -8.67 3.84 10.24
CA LYS A 175 -9.15 3.04 11.37
C LYS A 175 -8.01 2.53 12.26
N GLN A 176 -6.76 2.67 11.82
CA GLN A 176 -5.57 2.15 12.50
C GLN A 176 -4.89 3.21 13.39
N LYS A 177 -3.82 2.80 14.10
CA LYS A 177 -3.08 3.46 15.22
C LYS A 177 -3.00 5.00 15.28
N ASN A 178 -3.08 5.72 14.16
CA ASN A 178 -2.91 7.17 14.07
C ASN A 178 -4.21 7.95 13.80
N GLY A 179 -5.35 7.26 13.61
CA GLY A 179 -6.61 7.89 13.26
C GLY A 179 -7.57 8.09 14.44
N ILE A 180 -8.84 7.88 14.16
CA ILE A 180 -9.95 7.99 15.10
C ILE A 180 -9.87 6.85 16.12
N LYS A 181 -9.90 7.17 17.41
CA LYS A 181 -9.77 6.18 18.51
C LYS A 181 -11.08 6.06 19.26
N THR A 182 -11.55 4.84 19.53
CA THR A 182 -12.63 4.63 20.49
C THR A 182 -12.17 5.09 21.87
N VAL A 183 -13.02 5.84 22.56
CA VAL A 183 -12.76 6.33 23.93
C VAL A 183 -13.84 5.81 24.86
N ALA A 184 -13.53 5.67 26.15
CA ALA A 184 -14.57 5.37 27.14
C ALA A 184 -15.45 6.61 27.36
N THR A 185 -16.75 6.41 27.55
CA THR A 185 -17.75 7.47 27.74
C THR A 185 -17.39 8.38 28.92
N GLU A 186 -16.99 7.79 30.04
CA GLU A 186 -16.58 8.48 31.27
C GLU A 186 -15.28 9.29 31.10
N ALA A 187 -14.36 8.83 30.24
CA ALA A 187 -13.07 9.46 30.00
C ALA A 187 -13.12 10.59 28.97
N ALA A 188 -14.27 10.79 28.32
CA ALA A 188 -14.36 11.70 27.19
C ALA A 188 -14.49 13.18 27.61
N GLY A 189 -14.98 13.46 28.83
CA GLY A 189 -15.13 14.83 29.35
C GLY A 189 -16.11 15.69 28.52
N ILE A 190 -17.11 15.05 27.93
CA ILE A 190 -18.11 15.61 27.00
C ILE A 190 -19.51 15.16 27.44
N ASP A 191 -20.53 15.79 26.89
CA ASP A 191 -21.92 15.33 27.03
C ASP A 191 -22.08 13.86 26.62
N ASP A 192 -23.01 13.15 27.26
CA ASP A 192 -23.31 11.74 26.97
C ASP A 192 -23.88 11.50 25.56
N ASN A 193 -24.08 12.55 24.77
CA ASN A 193 -24.71 12.51 23.46
C ASN A 193 -23.75 12.96 22.35
N CYS A 194 -23.86 12.33 21.19
CA CYS A 194 -23.13 12.76 20.00
C CYS A 194 -23.66 14.11 19.49
N THR A 195 -22.77 15.08 19.29
CA THR A 195 -23.14 16.44 18.84
C THR A 195 -23.74 16.51 17.43
N ILE A 196 -23.55 15.49 16.59
CA ILE A 196 -24.09 15.45 15.21
C ILE A 196 -25.47 14.81 15.16
N CYS A 197 -25.64 13.62 15.75
CA CYS A 197 -26.88 12.84 15.63
C CYS A 197 -27.73 12.86 16.89
N THR A 198 -27.28 13.56 17.94
CA THR A 198 -27.90 13.72 19.27
C THR A 198 -28.20 12.42 20.03
N ASN A 199 -27.84 11.26 19.47
CA ASN A 199 -27.98 9.97 20.15
C ASN A 199 -26.96 9.82 21.28
N THR A 200 -27.40 9.20 22.37
CA THR A 200 -26.57 8.83 23.51
C THR A 200 -25.51 7.82 23.11
N PHE A 201 -24.28 8.05 23.57
CA PHE A 201 -23.16 7.15 23.34
C PHE A 201 -23.42 5.78 23.98
N ASN A 202 -23.02 4.71 23.29
CA ASN A 202 -23.14 3.33 23.77
C ASN A 202 -22.09 2.43 23.11
N ASP A 203 -21.91 1.21 23.61
CA ASP A 203 -20.85 0.30 23.11
C ASP A 203 -21.09 -0.29 21.71
N THR A 204 -22.15 0.14 21.01
CA THR A 204 -22.55 -0.41 19.71
C THR A 204 -22.34 0.61 18.59
N SER A 205 -23.38 0.87 17.79
CA SER A 205 -23.38 1.80 16.67
C SER A 205 -23.07 3.25 17.07
N TYR A 206 -23.20 3.57 18.36
CA TYR A 206 -22.93 4.92 18.88
C TYR A 206 -21.71 4.97 19.80
N ALA A 207 -20.72 4.09 19.61
CA ALA A 207 -19.48 4.13 20.38
C ALA A 207 -18.78 5.49 20.23
N PRO A 208 -18.41 6.19 21.33
CA PRO A 208 -17.74 7.46 21.23
C PRO A 208 -16.32 7.25 20.71
N GLN A 209 -15.94 8.03 19.71
CA GLN A 209 -14.61 8.03 19.14
C GLN A 209 -14.03 9.44 19.13
N ARG A 210 -12.74 9.58 19.39
CA ARG A 210 -12.00 10.84 19.42
C ARG A 210 -11.10 10.95 18.20
N ALA A 211 -11.23 12.03 17.45
CA ALA A 211 -10.29 12.40 16.40
C ALA A 211 -9.00 13.02 16.99
N PRO A 212 -7.87 13.03 16.27
CA PRO A 212 -6.62 13.65 16.74
C PRO A 212 -6.74 15.14 17.12
N CYS A 213 -7.70 15.86 16.54
CA CYS A 213 -8.01 17.25 16.92
C CYS A 213 -8.77 17.40 18.25
N GLY A 214 -9.01 16.29 18.97
CA GLY A 214 -9.64 16.27 20.29
C GLY A 214 -11.16 16.11 20.29
N HIS A 215 -11.83 16.41 19.17
CA HIS A 215 -13.28 16.27 19.03
C HIS A 215 -13.76 14.82 19.11
N VAL A 216 -14.91 14.62 19.75
CA VAL A 216 -15.52 13.30 19.94
C VAL A 216 -16.87 13.23 19.24
N LEU A 217 -17.09 12.15 18.49
CA LEU A 217 -18.34 11.85 17.80
C LEU A 217 -18.61 10.34 17.88
N CYS A 218 -19.84 9.92 17.58
CA CYS A 218 -20.14 8.51 17.58
C CYS A 218 -19.57 7.82 16.32
N SER A 219 -19.30 6.52 16.43
CA SER A 219 -18.70 5.72 15.36
C SER A 219 -19.52 5.73 14.08
N SER A 220 -20.85 5.72 14.16
CA SER A 220 -21.73 5.85 12.99
C SER A 220 -21.58 7.19 12.27
N CYS A 221 -21.50 8.31 13.01
CA CYS A 221 -21.32 9.63 12.41
C CYS A 221 -19.95 9.76 11.74
N PHE A 222 -18.88 9.28 12.37
CA PHE A 222 -17.57 9.25 11.73
C PHE A 222 -17.58 8.38 10.47
N LYS A 223 -18.11 7.16 10.55
CA LYS A 223 -18.18 6.26 9.40
C LYS A 223 -18.91 6.91 8.23
N LYS A 224 -20.10 7.48 8.47
CA LYS A 224 -20.87 8.19 7.44
C LYS A 224 -20.08 9.35 6.84
N TRP A 225 -19.47 10.17 7.70
CA TRP A 225 -18.66 11.31 7.27
C TRP A 225 -17.48 10.89 6.38
N LEU A 226 -16.72 9.86 6.77
CA LEU A 226 -15.56 9.39 5.99
C LEU A 226 -15.95 8.77 4.64
N LEU A 227 -17.14 8.19 4.55
CA LEU A 227 -17.69 7.70 3.29
C LEU A 227 -18.14 8.84 2.38
N GLU A 228 -18.74 9.90 2.94
CA GLU A 228 -19.25 11.04 2.18
C GLU A 228 -18.18 12.08 1.83
N SER A 229 -17.04 12.07 2.52
CA SER A 229 -16.01 13.11 2.36
C SER A 229 -15.15 12.99 1.10
N LYS A 230 -15.41 12.01 0.23
CA LYS A 230 -14.74 11.83 -1.08
C LYS A 230 -13.20 11.89 -0.99
N GLY A 231 -12.63 11.32 0.06
CA GLY A 231 -11.17 11.30 0.29
C GLY A 231 -10.61 12.48 1.11
N LEU A 232 -11.44 13.46 1.47
CA LEU A 232 -11.07 14.58 2.34
C LEU A 232 -11.36 14.22 3.80
N TYR A 233 -10.47 13.47 4.44
CA TYR A 233 -10.67 12.96 5.79
C TYR A 233 -10.40 14.02 6.86
N THR A 234 -11.42 14.83 7.09
CA THR A 234 -11.41 15.96 8.03
C THR A 234 -12.41 15.72 9.15
N CYS A 235 -12.21 16.33 10.32
CA CYS A 235 -13.18 16.32 11.39
C CYS A 235 -14.40 17.13 10.95
N PRO A 236 -15.64 16.62 11.08
CA PRO A 236 -16.83 17.38 10.67
C PRO A 236 -17.05 18.64 11.51
N LEU A 237 -16.50 18.72 12.73
CA LEU A 237 -16.66 19.86 13.62
C LEU A 237 -15.68 21.00 13.33
N CYS A 238 -14.39 20.69 13.13
CA CYS A 238 -13.34 21.73 12.96
C CYS A 238 -12.55 21.65 11.66
N ARG A 239 -12.84 20.68 10.79
CA ARG A 239 -12.15 20.43 9.51
C ARG A 239 -10.65 20.06 9.60
N ALA A 240 -10.10 19.95 10.79
CA ALA A 240 -8.78 19.37 11.02
C ALA A 240 -8.68 17.94 10.47
N CYS A 241 -7.52 17.55 9.98
CA CYS A 241 -7.26 16.20 9.48
C CYS A 241 -7.48 15.13 10.55
N VAL A 242 -8.22 14.07 10.23
CA VAL A 242 -8.50 12.98 11.20
C VAL A 242 -7.33 12.03 11.43
N ILE A 243 -6.17 12.29 10.80
CA ILE A 243 -4.94 11.50 10.95
C ILE A 243 -3.89 12.25 11.75
N CYS A 244 -3.61 13.52 11.45
CA CYS A 244 -2.60 14.29 12.18
C CYS A 244 -3.16 15.39 13.07
N GLY A 245 -4.45 15.71 12.99
CA GLY A 245 -5.07 16.77 13.80
C GLY A 245 -4.82 18.19 13.29
N GLU A 246 -4.05 18.35 12.21
CA GLU A 246 -3.72 19.66 11.62
C GLU A 246 -4.82 20.18 10.70
N ASN A 247 -5.03 21.50 10.70
CA ASN A 247 -5.88 22.18 9.72
C ASN A 247 -5.20 22.22 8.33
N ASP A 248 -6.00 22.18 7.27
CA ASP A 248 -5.53 22.25 5.86
C ASP A 248 -4.43 21.23 5.48
N CYS A 249 -4.44 20.05 6.12
CA CYS A 249 -3.45 19.01 5.86
C CYS A 249 -3.50 18.50 4.41
N LYS A 250 -2.40 18.68 3.67
CA LYS A 250 -2.24 18.20 2.29
C LYS A 250 -1.66 16.78 2.19
N HIS A 251 -1.13 16.27 3.31
CA HIS A 251 -0.43 14.98 3.33
C HIS A 251 -1.42 13.81 3.25
N HIS A 252 -2.55 13.89 3.93
CA HIS A 252 -3.41 12.75 4.22
C HIS A 252 -4.65 12.58 3.33
N ALA A 253 -4.61 13.10 2.10
CA ALA A 253 -5.62 12.81 1.09
C ALA A 253 -5.39 11.40 0.51
N VAL A 254 -6.34 10.49 0.74
CA VAL A 254 -6.37 9.17 0.08
C VAL A 254 -7.33 9.25 -1.09
N TYR A 255 -6.87 8.83 -2.26
CA TYR A 255 -7.74 8.63 -3.41
C TYR A 255 -8.86 7.64 -3.05
N GLN A 256 -10.11 8.05 -3.23
CA GLN A 256 -11.26 7.16 -3.15
C GLN A 256 -11.74 6.83 -4.55
N ASP A 257 -12.01 5.54 -4.76
CA ASP A 257 -12.76 5.07 -5.91
C ASP A 257 -14.15 5.75 -5.93
N GLN A 258 -14.72 6.00 -7.11
CA GLN A 258 -16.03 6.68 -7.24
C GLN A 258 -17.16 5.92 -6.52
N ALA A 259 -17.04 4.60 -6.47
CA ALA A 259 -17.83 3.68 -5.67
C ALA A 259 -16.93 2.54 -5.19
N PRO A 260 -17.32 1.78 -4.14
CA PRO A 260 -16.63 0.54 -3.79
C PRO A 260 -16.51 -0.37 -5.02
N PRO A 261 -15.31 -0.84 -5.40
CA PRO A 261 -15.13 -1.57 -6.65
C PRO A 261 -15.91 -2.88 -6.63
N VAL A 262 -16.54 -3.22 -7.76
CA VAL A 262 -17.21 -4.52 -7.95
C VAL A 262 -16.19 -5.64 -7.72
N PRO A 263 -16.47 -6.67 -6.90
CA PRO A 263 -15.54 -7.76 -6.68
C PRO A 263 -15.04 -8.38 -7.99
N LEU A 264 -13.72 -8.57 -8.13
CA LEU A 264 -13.14 -9.10 -9.37
C LEU A 264 -13.78 -10.44 -9.78
N ALA A 265 -14.09 -11.31 -8.81
CA ALA A 265 -14.72 -12.60 -9.05
C ALA A 265 -16.04 -12.49 -9.83
N TYR A 266 -16.88 -11.48 -9.52
CA TYR A 266 -18.16 -11.27 -10.20
C TYR A 266 -17.98 -10.93 -11.69
N ILE A 267 -16.93 -10.17 -12.01
CA ILE A 267 -16.60 -9.82 -13.39
C ILE A 267 -16.02 -11.04 -14.11
N LEU A 268 -15.17 -11.82 -13.44
CA LEU A 268 -14.61 -13.04 -14.01
C LEU A 268 -15.65 -14.13 -14.23
N ASP A 269 -16.69 -14.24 -13.41
CA ASP A 269 -17.81 -15.16 -13.66
C ASP A 269 -18.52 -14.85 -14.98
N ALA A 270 -18.61 -13.57 -15.36
CA ALA A 270 -19.18 -13.16 -16.64
C ALA A 270 -18.20 -13.35 -17.83
N LEU A 271 -16.91 -13.16 -17.60
CA LEU A 271 -15.89 -13.25 -18.66
C LEU A 271 -15.40 -14.69 -18.91
N LEU A 272 -15.42 -15.54 -17.90
CA LEU A 272 -14.93 -16.93 -17.87
C LEU A 272 -15.98 -17.85 -17.21
N PRO A 273 -17.19 -17.98 -17.77
CA PRO A 273 -18.28 -18.74 -17.15
C PRO A 273 -17.93 -20.22 -16.91
N GLU A 274 -17.07 -20.80 -17.73
CA GLU A 274 -16.57 -22.17 -17.58
C GLU A 274 -15.63 -22.36 -16.37
N LYS A 275 -15.15 -21.28 -15.78
CA LYS A 275 -14.30 -21.26 -14.58
C LYS A 275 -15.04 -20.77 -13.33
N ALA A 276 -16.33 -20.45 -13.44
CA ALA A 276 -17.13 -20.02 -12.30
C ALA A 276 -17.12 -21.08 -11.18
N GLY A 277 -16.93 -20.65 -9.94
CA GLY A 277 -16.82 -21.52 -8.76
C GLY A 277 -15.48 -22.24 -8.58
N VAL A 278 -14.56 -22.18 -9.56
CA VAL A 278 -13.17 -22.59 -9.36
C VAL A 278 -12.45 -21.52 -8.54
N SER A 279 -11.65 -21.92 -7.56
CA SER A 279 -10.85 -20.97 -6.76
C SER A 279 -10.04 -20.05 -7.68
N LEU A 280 -10.25 -18.74 -7.54
CA LEU A 280 -9.63 -17.68 -8.35
C LEU A 280 -9.76 -17.90 -9.87
N HIS A 281 -10.82 -18.59 -10.33
CA HIS A 281 -11.08 -18.91 -11.73
C HIS A 281 -9.94 -19.73 -12.39
N GLY A 282 -9.12 -20.41 -11.59
CA GLY A 282 -7.93 -21.13 -12.05
C GLY A 282 -6.74 -20.22 -12.40
N ILE A 283 -6.81 -18.93 -12.10
CA ILE A 283 -5.73 -17.96 -12.27
C ILE A 283 -4.76 -18.09 -11.10
N LEU A 284 -3.45 -18.04 -11.36
CA LEU A 284 -2.44 -18.04 -10.31
C LEU A 284 -2.65 -16.85 -9.33
N PRO A 285 -2.49 -17.05 -8.01
CA PRO A 285 -2.77 -16.01 -7.03
C PRO A 285 -2.06 -14.67 -7.27
N ILE A 286 -0.80 -14.69 -7.73
CA ILE A 286 -0.05 -13.48 -8.07
C ILE A 286 -0.67 -12.72 -9.25
N LEU A 287 -1.08 -13.43 -10.31
CA LEU A 287 -1.72 -12.82 -11.47
C LEU A 287 -3.13 -12.32 -11.14
N TYR A 288 -3.86 -13.04 -10.28
CA TYR A 288 -5.15 -12.60 -9.78
C TYR A 288 -5.01 -11.31 -8.96
N TRP A 289 -3.99 -11.23 -8.10
CA TRP A 289 -3.68 -10.01 -7.34
C TRP A 289 -3.36 -8.83 -8.27
N GLU A 290 -2.49 -9.04 -9.25
CA GLU A 290 -2.13 -8.01 -10.24
C GLU A 290 -3.35 -7.54 -11.02
N LEU A 291 -4.15 -8.47 -11.53
CA LEU A 291 -5.40 -8.17 -12.24
C LEU A 291 -6.35 -7.38 -11.34
N ARG A 292 -6.49 -7.75 -10.06
CA ARG A 292 -7.36 -7.05 -9.10
C ARG A 292 -6.93 -5.60 -8.90
N GLU A 293 -5.63 -5.35 -8.75
CA GLU A 293 -5.14 -3.98 -8.52
C GLU A 293 -5.11 -3.14 -9.81
N GLU A 294 -4.70 -3.71 -10.95
CA GLU A 294 -4.68 -3.00 -12.24
C GLU A 294 -6.09 -2.60 -12.71
N THR A 295 -7.09 -3.46 -12.47
CA THR A 295 -8.48 -3.19 -12.87
C THR A 295 -9.29 -2.45 -11.82
N ARG A 296 -8.71 -2.14 -10.65
CA ARG A 296 -9.50 -1.62 -9.52
C ARG A 296 -10.28 -0.36 -9.85
N HIS A 297 -9.65 0.60 -10.54
CA HIS A 297 -10.29 1.86 -10.91
C HIS A 297 -11.49 1.60 -11.83
N ASP A 298 -11.29 0.78 -12.88
CA ASP A 298 -12.33 0.35 -13.82
C ASP A 298 -13.50 -0.33 -13.09
N ARG A 299 -13.21 -1.20 -12.11
CA ARG A 299 -14.23 -1.86 -11.28
C ARG A 299 -14.98 -0.88 -10.37
N GLY A 300 -14.32 0.17 -9.91
CA GLY A 300 -14.95 1.29 -9.20
C GLY A 300 -15.88 2.11 -10.09
N THR A 301 -15.46 2.40 -11.33
CA THR A 301 -16.29 3.06 -12.34
C THR A 301 -17.50 2.20 -12.72
N LEU A 302 -17.32 0.89 -12.89
CA LEU A 302 -18.42 -0.03 -13.16
C LEU A 302 -19.45 -0.02 -12.03
N ALA A 303 -19.01 -0.15 -10.77
CA ALA A 303 -19.90 -0.09 -9.61
C ALA A 303 -20.68 1.24 -9.55
N TYR A 304 -20.04 2.35 -9.89
CA TYR A 304 -20.66 3.66 -9.92
C TYR A 304 -21.75 3.75 -11.01
N ILE A 305 -21.47 3.29 -12.23
CA ILE A 305 -22.45 3.26 -13.32
C ILE A 305 -23.63 2.36 -12.96
N GLU A 306 -23.38 1.16 -12.44
CA GLU A 306 -24.41 0.22 -12.02
C GLU A 306 -25.29 0.80 -10.90
N ALA A 307 -24.70 1.55 -9.95
CA ALA A 307 -25.45 2.23 -8.91
C ALA A 307 -26.38 3.33 -9.47
N ILE A 308 -25.93 4.10 -10.47
CA ILE A 308 -26.77 5.10 -11.15
C ILE A 308 -27.93 4.41 -11.87
N LEU A 309 -27.64 3.36 -12.65
CA LEU A 309 -28.66 2.59 -13.38
C LEU A 309 -29.68 1.96 -12.42
N GLY A 310 -29.23 1.41 -11.29
CA GLY A 310 -30.11 0.82 -10.29
C GLY A 310 -30.99 1.85 -9.57
N ALA A 311 -30.44 3.00 -9.17
CA ALA A 311 -31.17 4.03 -8.43
C ALA A 311 -32.11 4.85 -9.31
N HIS A 312 -31.71 5.15 -10.54
CA HIS A 312 -32.38 6.12 -11.41
C HIS A 312 -32.80 5.55 -12.77
N GLY A 313 -32.62 4.26 -13.04
CA GLY A 313 -32.87 3.68 -14.36
C GLY A 313 -34.24 4.05 -14.96
N HIS A 314 -35.30 3.98 -14.15
CA HIS A 314 -36.66 4.34 -14.58
C HIS A 314 -36.89 5.83 -14.86
N GLN A 315 -35.97 6.72 -14.46
CA GLN A 315 -36.03 8.18 -14.63
C GLN A 315 -35.09 8.68 -15.73
N LEU A 316 -34.12 7.86 -16.13
CA LEU A 316 -33.20 8.17 -17.21
C LEU A 316 -33.90 7.92 -18.55
N ASP A 317 -33.74 8.86 -19.48
CA ASP A 317 -34.19 8.65 -20.86
C ASP A 317 -33.38 7.54 -21.56
N ASP A 318 -33.93 7.02 -22.66
CA ASP A 318 -33.33 5.91 -23.40
C ASP A 318 -31.91 6.22 -23.89
N ALA A 319 -31.60 7.49 -24.16
CA ALA A 319 -30.29 7.91 -24.64
C ALA A 319 -29.23 7.80 -23.53
N TRP A 320 -29.55 8.22 -22.31
CA TRP A 320 -28.68 8.06 -21.15
C TRP A 320 -28.48 6.61 -20.75
N GLN A 321 -29.55 5.78 -20.81
CA GLN A 321 -29.42 4.35 -20.55
C GLN A 321 -28.49 3.67 -21.56
N ALA A 322 -28.65 3.98 -22.86
CA ALA A 322 -27.79 3.44 -23.91
C ALA A 322 -26.32 3.89 -23.76
N LEU A 323 -26.09 5.14 -23.35
CA LEU A 323 -24.76 5.67 -23.06
C LEU A 323 -24.08 4.90 -21.92
N LEU A 324 -24.76 4.77 -20.78
CA LEU A 324 -24.22 4.06 -19.61
C LEU A 324 -23.98 2.57 -19.90
N ALA A 325 -24.86 1.93 -20.66
CA ALA A 325 -24.68 0.54 -21.09
C ALA A 325 -23.44 0.39 -22.00
N ARG A 326 -23.19 1.34 -22.89
CA ARG A 326 -21.97 1.35 -23.71
C ARG A 326 -20.72 1.51 -22.86
N ASP A 327 -20.75 2.41 -21.88
CA ASP A 327 -19.61 2.65 -20.98
C ASP A 327 -19.32 1.41 -20.11
N VAL A 328 -20.35 0.68 -19.66
CA VAL A 328 -20.20 -0.63 -18.99
C VAL A 328 -19.45 -1.63 -19.88
N GLU A 329 -19.84 -1.76 -21.15
CA GLU A 329 -19.19 -2.68 -22.07
C GLU A 329 -17.76 -2.25 -22.44
N GLU A 330 -17.50 -0.94 -22.53
CA GLU A 330 -16.13 -0.42 -22.72
C GLU A 330 -15.23 -0.79 -21.52
N VAL A 331 -15.70 -0.55 -20.30
CA VAL A 331 -14.97 -0.87 -19.07
C VAL A 331 -14.71 -2.38 -18.97
N ARG A 332 -15.72 -3.22 -19.24
CA ARG A 332 -15.56 -4.68 -19.31
C ARG A 332 -14.55 -5.10 -20.38
N GLY A 333 -14.58 -4.45 -21.54
CA GLY A 333 -13.61 -4.66 -22.62
C GLY A 333 -12.16 -4.38 -22.19
N LYS A 334 -11.93 -3.29 -21.44
CA LYS A 334 -10.62 -2.97 -20.86
C LYS A 334 -10.15 -4.05 -19.88
N ILE A 335 -11.00 -4.45 -18.94
CA ILE A 335 -10.70 -5.51 -17.97
C ILE A 335 -10.36 -6.83 -18.69
N LYS A 336 -11.14 -7.20 -19.71
CA LYS A 336 -10.89 -8.38 -20.54
C LYS A 336 -9.54 -8.31 -21.26
N SER A 337 -9.17 -7.13 -21.77
CA SER A 337 -7.88 -6.91 -22.43
C SER A 337 -6.72 -7.14 -21.47
N VAL A 338 -6.79 -6.61 -20.24
CA VAL A 338 -5.78 -6.83 -19.19
C VAL A 338 -5.67 -8.31 -18.84
N LEU A 339 -6.80 -8.99 -18.61
CA LEU A 339 -6.85 -10.43 -18.33
C LEU A 339 -6.15 -11.25 -19.44
N VAL A 340 -6.48 -11.01 -20.71
CA VAL A 340 -5.86 -11.70 -21.85
C VAL A 340 -4.36 -11.41 -21.92
N GLY A 341 -3.95 -10.18 -21.64
CA GLY A 341 -2.53 -9.81 -21.55
C GLY A 341 -1.77 -10.64 -20.52
N LYS A 342 -2.33 -10.76 -19.30
CA LYS A 342 -1.73 -11.53 -18.19
C LYS A 342 -1.68 -13.03 -18.47
N MET A 343 -2.76 -13.61 -19.01
CA MET A 343 -2.79 -15.03 -19.36
C MET A 343 -1.80 -15.38 -20.48
N ARG A 344 -1.54 -14.46 -21.42
CA ARG A 344 -0.53 -14.67 -22.48
C ARG A 344 0.88 -14.61 -21.94
N SER A 345 1.18 -13.72 -21.00
CA SER A 345 2.51 -13.64 -20.38
C SER A 345 2.86 -14.86 -19.53
N GLU A 346 1.87 -15.63 -19.08
CA GLU A 346 2.07 -16.88 -18.34
C GLU A 346 2.38 -18.07 -19.25
N ALA A 347 1.87 -18.06 -20.49
CA ALA A 347 2.05 -19.17 -21.44
C ALA A 347 3.42 -19.16 -22.14
N ILE A 348 4.24 -18.13 -21.90
CA ILE A 348 5.59 -17.94 -22.44
C ILE A 348 6.58 -18.18 -21.32
#